data_AF-A0A8M1KCT8-F1
#
_entry.id   AF-A0A8M1KCT8-F1
#
_cell.length_a   1.000
_cell.length_b   1.000
_cell.length_c   1.000
_cell.angle_alpha   90.00
_cell.angle_beta   90.00
_cell.angle_gamma   90.00
#
_symmetry.space_group_name_H-M   'P 1'
#
loop_
_entity.id
_entity.type
_entity.pdbx_description
1 polymer ?
#
loop_
_entity_poly.entity_id
_entity_poly.type
_entity_poly.pdbx_seq_one_letter_code
_entity_poly.pdbx_strand_id
1 'polypeptide(L)'
;MSASVISTLDLEREHQLLKLFPEPVRLHLLYKATELNSTFPNRFHGVGPFVFVVYLSSGVVRGAYMNKPPTNQGHDENVFLFDVTTTNATKISPEDDSKIKISQVFSCNYEFGNSFKLRTESVSKESCLLVYFSSDEVFNTGWPDECYNITKGDAGFKDLELFRVTGIGDVLPSPWREVSWTERTREDFRESFVFHKVFIESLNSVRVLLLGPTGSGKSSFVNSVRSVMFKRTTHMPASGAGAPGHFKKLKSSIIRAGRGGSPTSLTLCEVMALGEGESAGLSVSDALAVVKGHVPEGYSFQSDTPCNSQTSGYRADPGIKDRIHCVLFVLDARKITTYDGDLQKTIRMLQAKISDLDVPQIVLLTHVDQLCHAEDVKYVYTSRAVKDKMQKAAEFVSMPMCHVLPVKNYAVELDTDCNNDILILSAVHSVLQAIDDTLDDQCVSSTVE
;
A
#
# COMPACT_ATOMS: atom_id res chain seq x y z
N MET A 1 5.87 -14.18 16.34
CA MET A 1 5.34 -13.24 17.34
C MET A 1 6.33 -12.11 17.49
N SER A 2 6.10 -10.96 16.85
CA SER A 2 6.84 -9.75 17.21
C SER A 2 6.34 -9.29 18.58
N ALA A 3 7.26 -9.04 19.51
CA ALA A 3 6.91 -8.30 20.71
C ALA A 3 6.46 -6.89 20.27
N SER A 4 5.32 -6.42 20.78
CA SER A 4 4.94 -5.02 20.62
C SER A 4 6.04 -4.17 21.25
N VAL A 5 6.76 -3.40 20.43
CA VAL A 5 7.79 -2.49 20.94
C VAL A 5 7.05 -1.35 21.65
N ILE A 6 7.11 -1.33 22.99
CA ILE A 6 6.50 -0.29 23.81
C ILE A 6 7.51 0.86 23.94
N SER A 7 7.06 2.09 23.69
CA SER A 7 7.92 3.27 23.83
C SER A 7 8.31 3.54 25.29
N THR A 8 9.52 4.08 25.49
CA THR A 8 10.00 4.67 26.75
C THR A 8 9.48 6.12 26.93
N LEU A 9 8.90 6.72 25.89
CA LEU A 9 8.32 8.06 25.93
C LEU A 9 7.00 8.01 26.70
N ASP A 10 6.99 8.53 27.91
CA ASP A 10 5.76 8.72 28.68
C ASP A 10 4.87 9.79 28.04
N LEU A 11 3.58 9.73 28.40
CA LEU A 11 2.53 10.55 27.81
C LEU A 11 2.73 12.04 28.07
N GLU A 12 3.29 12.40 29.24
CA GLU A 12 3.65 13.77 29.59
C GLU A 12 4.78 14.29 28.68
N ARG A 13 5.90 13.56 28.54
CA ARG A 13 7.00 13.93 27.64
C ARG A 13 6.57 13.94 26.17
N GLU A 14 5.76 12.97 25.72
CA GLU A 14 5.17 12.97 24.38
C GLU A 14 4.35 14.24 24.15
N HIS A 15 3.46 14.58 25.08
CA HIS A 15 2.65 15.80 25.00
C HIS A 15 3.51 17.08 24.92
N GLN A 16 4.62 17.18 25.66
CA GLN A 16 5.53 18.33 25.55
C GLN A 16 6.27 18.37 24.21
N LEU A 17 6.75 17.22 23.72
CA LEU A 17 7.40 17.10 22.41
C LEU A 17 6.45 17.50 21.27
N LEU A 18 5.19 17.07 21.33
CA LEU A 18 4.15 17.40 20.34
C LEU A 18 3.89 18.91 20.22
N LYS A 19 4.15 19.72 21.25
CA LYS A 19 4.03 21.20 21.19
C LYS A 19 5.11 21.88 20.35
N LEU A 20 6.21 21.19 20.03
CA LEU A 20 7.30 21.77 19.23
C LEU A 20 7.01 21.79 17.72
N PHE A 21 5.94 21.10 17.30
CA PHE A 21 5.52 21.02 15.90
C PHE A 21 4.59 22.19 15.53
N PRO A 22 4.74 22.76 14.33
CA PRO A 22 3.91 23.89 13.88
C PRO A 22 2.46 23.47 13.58
N GLU A 23 2.25 22.20 13.24
CA GLU A 23 0.93 21.58 13.09
C GLU A 23 0.79 20.44 14.11
N PRO A 24 -0.45 20.06 14.50
CA PRO A 24 -0.66 18.91 15.36
C PRO A 24 -0.22 17.62 14.64
N VAL A 25 0.62 16.81 15.27
CA VAL A 25 1.16 15.55 14.72
C VAL A 25 0.90 14.35 15.64
N ARG A 26 1.16 13.14 15.14
CA ARG A 26 1.28 11.90 15.92
C ARG A 26 2.63 11.24 15.68
N LEU A 27 3.17 10.63 16.73
CA LEU A 27 4.40 9.84 16.70
C LEU A 27 4.07 8.34 16.61
N HIS A 28 4.75 7.62 15.72
CA HIS A 28 4.63 6.17 15.58
C HIS A 28 6.00 5.53 15.73
N LEU A 29 6.22 4.77 16.80
CA LEU A 29 7.49 4.11 17.07
C LEU A 29 7.83 3.09 15.97
N LEU A 30 8.92 3.31 15.25
CA LEU A 30 9.43 2.42 14.20
C LEU A 30 10.51 1.47 14.74
N TYR A 31 11.29 1.95 15.70
CA TYR A 31 12.47 1.25 16.20
C TYR A 31 12.84 1.76 17.60
N LYS A 32 13.35 0.85 18.42
CA LYS A 32 13.87 1.08 19.75
C LYS A 32 15.10 0.21 19.92
N ALA A 33 16.23 0.78 20.32
CA ALA A 33 17.44 0.00 20.57
C ALA A 33 18.47 0.72 21.42
N THR A 34 19.23 -0.09 22.16
CA THR A 34 20.48 0.29 22.80
C THR A 34 21.69 0.20 21.86
N GLU A 35 21.55 -0.41 20.67
CA GLU A 35 22.61 -0.61 19.67
C GLU A 35 22.07 -0.43 18.25
N LEU A 36 22.81 0.25 17.36
CA LEU A 36 22.44 0.36 15.94
C LEU A 36 22.89 -0.89 15.15
N ASN A 37 21.94 -1.73 14.75
CA ASN A 37 22.23 -2.89 13.91
C ASN A 37 22.28 -2.55 12.41
N SER A 38 22.84 -3.46 11.61
CA SER A 38 23.02 -3.29 10.15
C SER A 38 21.73 -3.13 9.33
N THR A 39 20.55 -3.33 9.93
CA THR A 39 19.24 -3.14 9.26
C THR A 39 18.66 -1.75 9.48
N PHE A 40 19.26 -0.93 10.35
CA PHE A 40 18.82 0.44 10.65
C PHE A 40 18.67 1.34 9.41
N PRO A 41 19.58 1.34 8.40
CA PRO A 41 19.39 2.14 7.17
C PRO A 41 18.08 1.83 6.42
N ASN A 42 17.64 0.55 6.43
CA ASN A 42 16.42 0.13 5.74
C ASN A 42 15.14 0.67 6.40
N ARG A 43 15.22 1.21 7.63
CA ARG A 43 14.07 1.78 8.36
C ARG A 43 13.70 3.19 7.89
N PHE A 44 14.56 3.87 7.12
CA PHE A 44 14.26 5.19 6.53
C PHE A 44 13.67 5.09 5.11
N HIS A 45 13.67 3.91 4.49
CA HIS A 45 13.21 3.73 3.12
C HIS A 45 11.68 3.88 2.98
N GLY A 46 11.24 4.92 2.26
CA GLY A 46 9.82 5.17 1.97
C GLY A 46 9.00 5.70 3.14
N VAL A 47 9.65 5.99 4.27
CA VAL A 47 9.00 6.56 5.45
C VAL A 47 9.00 8.09 5.35
N GLY A 48 7.94 8.72 5.86
CA GLY A 48 7.81 10.18 5.90
C GLY A 48 8.70 10.83 6.97
N PRO A 49 8.34 12.03 7.45
CA PRO A 49 9.08 12.72 8.52
C PRO A 49 9.27 11.84 9.77
N PHE A 50 10.32 12.08 10.54
CA PHE A 50 10.71 11.24 11.67
C PHE A 50 11.41 12.03 12.79
N VAL A 51 11.43 11.42 13.97
CA VAL A 51 12.06 11.94 15.20
C VAL A 51 12.97 10.88 15.79
N PHE A 52 14.21 11.24 16.10
CA PHE A 52 15.03 10.51 17.07
C PHE A 52 14.76 11.03 18.47
N VAL A 53 14.59 10.11 19.41
CA VAL A 53 14.48 10.37 20.85
C VAL A 53 15.58 9.59 21.56
N VAL A 54 16.48 10.31 22.21
CA VAL A 54 17.62 9.80 22.98
C VAL A 54 17.31 9.97 24.46
N TYR A 55 17.38 8.88 25.21
CA TYR A 55 17.17 8.87 26.65
C TYR A 55 18.52 8.91 27.35
N LEU A 56 18.76 9.93 28.18
CA LEU A 56 19.99 10.05 28.97
C LEU A 56 19.76 9.55 30.41
N SER A 57 20.81 9.05 31.06
CA SER A 57 20.76 8.56 32.45
C SER A 57 20.44 9.65 33.47
N SER A 58 20.64 10.92 33.10
CA SER A 58 20.18 12.10 33.86
C SER A 58 18.65 12.26 33.90
N GLY A 59 17.90 11.48 33.11
CA GLY A 59 16.45 11.59 32.96
C GLY A 59 16.00 12.68 31.98
N VAL A 60 16.95 13.41 31.38
CA VAL A 60 16.70 14.30 30.24
C VAL A 60 16.46 13.47 28.99
N VAL A 61 15.49 13.88 28.19
CA VAL A 61 15.24 13.31 26.86
C VAL A 61 15.64 14.35 25.83
N ARG A 62 16.48 13.97 24.88
CA ARG A 62 16.96 14.84 23.79
C ARG A 62 16.64 14.24 22.44
N GLY A 63 16.70 15.01 21.36
CA GLY A 63 16.45 14.44 20.05
C GLY A 63 16.52 15.40 18.88
N ALA A 64 16.13 14.87 17.72
CA ALA A 64 16.14 15.57 16.45
C ALA A 64 14.87 15.22 15.66
N TYR A 65 14.23 16.20 15.05
CA TYR A 65 13.19 16.02 14.02
C TYR A 65 13.78 16.25 12.63
N MET A 66 13.38 15.42 11.65
CA MET A 66 13.71 15.57 10.24
C MET A 66 12.47 15.31 9.38
N ASN A 67 12.36 16.04 8.28
CA ASN A 67 11.29 15.94 7.29
C ASN A 67 11.69 15.02 6.10
N LYS A 68 12.99 14.79 5.88
CA LYS A 68 13.56 13.94 4.81
C LYS A 68 14.51 12.84 5.34
N PRO A 69 14.52 11.64 4.75
CA PRO A 69 15.43 10.56 5.15
C PRO A 69 16.91 10.88 4.86
N PRO A 70 17.86 10.24 5.57
CA PRO A 70 19.28 10.43 5.31
C PRO A 70 19.66 9.97 3.91
N THR A 71 20.35 10.83 3.17
CA THR A 71 20.86 10.57 1.81
C THR A 71 22.21 11.24 1.67
N ASN A 72 23.11 10.74 0.81
CA ASN A 72 24.51 11.18 0.77
C ASN A 72 24.72 12.67 0.38
N GLN A 73 23.66 13.36 -0.09
CA GLN A 73 23.67 14.79 -0.46
C GLN A 73 22.34 15.48 -0.10
N GLY A 74 21.74 15.15 1.06
CA GLY A 74 20.45 15.69 1.49
C GLY A 74 20.54 17.07 2.14
N HIS A 75 19.57 17.96 1.85
CA HIS A 75 19.31 19.20 2.59
C HIS A 75 17.86 19.24 3.07
N ASP A 76 17.65 19.67 4.32
CA ASP A 76 16.33 19.76 4.94
C ASP A 76 16.23 21.02 5.82
N GLU A 77 15.32 21.91 5.46
CA GLU A 77 15.12 23.24 6.06
C GLU A 77 14.22 23.19 7.31
N ASN A 78 13.54 22.07 7.55
CA ASN A 78 12.58 21.92 8.65
C ASN A 78 13.14 21.10 9.83
N VAL A 79 14.44 20.81 9.85
CA VAL A 79 15.11 20.07 10.93
C VAL A 79 15.18 20.92 12.19
N PHE A 80 14.94 20.32 13.35
CA PHE A 80 15.22 20.95 14.64
C PHE A 80 15.67 19.94 15.67
N LEU A 81 16.49 20.39 16.62
CA LEU A 81 16.83 19.63 17.81
C LEU A 81 15.87 20.00 18.95
N PHE A 82 15.78 19.12 19.95
CA PHE A 82 14.97 19.40 21.13
C PHE A 82 15.53 18.76 22.39
N ASP A 83 15.25 19.44 23.50
CA ASP A 83 15.31 18.88 24.85
C ASP A 83 13.88 18.81 25.40
N VAL A 84 13.51 17.69 26.01
CA VAL A 84 12.18 17.39 26.54
C VAL A 84 12.30 16.90 27.98
N THR A 85 11.49 17.50 28.83
CA THR A 85 11.23 17.09 30.22
C THR A 85 9.73 16.83 30.39
N THR A 86 9.30 16.33 31.55
CA THR A 86 7.87 16.13 31.83
C THR A 86 7.06 17.43 31.88
N THR A 87 7.71 18.58 32.12
CA THR A 87 7.05 19.88 32.31
C THR A 87 7.26 20.87 31.18
N ASN A 88 8.37 20.76 30.44
CA ASN A 88 8.76 21.69 29.38
C ASN A 88 9.48 20.98 28.23
N ALA A 89 9.35 21.53 27.02
CA ALA A 89 10.15 21.15 25.86
C ALA A 89 10.71 22.40 25.17
N THR A 90 11.97 22.35 24.74
CA THR A 90 12.66 23.47 24.09
C THR A 90 13.12 23.06 22.71
N LYS A 91 12.71 23.82 21.70
CA LYS A 91 13.21 23.71 20.32
C LYS A 91 14.56 24.42 20.21
N ILE A 92 15.57 23.70 19.75
CA ILE A 92 16.93 24.17 19.52
C ILE A 92 17.16 24.18 18.01
N SER A 93 17.38 25.37 17.44
CA SER A 93 17.81 25.49 16.04
C SER A 93 19.31 25.17 15.93
N PRO A 94 19.76 24.44 14.90
CA PRO A 94 21.20 24.21 14.68
C PRO A 94 21.98 25.52 14.54
N GLU A 95 23.21 25.56 15.04
CA GLU A 95 24.01 26.80 15.14
C GLU A 95 24.51 27.35 13.79
N ASP A 96 24.24 26.64 12.68
CA ASP A 96 24.57 27.08 11.32
C ASP A 96 23.49 26.60 10.34
N ASP A 97 22.40 27.38 10.26
CA ASP A 97 21.25 27.19 9.35
C ASP A 97 21.67 27.08 7.87
N SER A 98 22.88 27.51 7.51
CA SER A 98 23.26 27.71 6.12
C SER A 98 23.31 26.41 5.30
N LYS A 99 23.65 25.26 5.91
CA LYS A 99 23.59 23.91 5.31
C LYS A 99 23.42 22.79 6.34
N ILE A 100 22.18 22.41 6.67
CA ILE A 100 21.92 21.12 7.34
C ILE A 100 22.12 19.99 6.32
N LYS A 101 23.37 19.58 6.15
CA LYS A 101 23.72 18.36 5.43
C LYS A 101 23.24 17.18 6.24
N ILE A 102 22.33 16.41 5.65
CA ILE A 102 22.10 15.04 6.07
C ILE A 102 23.02 14.17 5.21
N SER A 103 23.77 13.25 5.81
CA SER A 103 24.59 12.29 5.05
C SER A 103 24.73 10.95 5.77
N GLN A 104 24.87 9.87 4.98
CA GLN A 104 25.26 8.55 5.45
C GLN A 104 26.67 8.27 4.95
N VAL A 105 27.65 8.15 5.85
CA VAL A 105 29.03 7.78 5.50
C VAL A 105 29.25 6.29 5.74
N PHE A 106 30.18 5.68 4.99
CA PHE A 106 30.62 4.30 5.23
C PHE A 106 31.00 4.12 6.71
N SER A 107 30.62 2.97 7.29
CA SER A 107 30.46 2.74 8.75
C SER A 107 29.51 3.74 9.42
N CYS A 108 28.22 3.38 9.46
CA CYS A 108 27.14 3.87 10.34
C CYS A 108 27.28 5.28 10.97
N ASN A 109 27.57 6.29 10.15
CA ASN A 109 27.56 7.69 10.55
C ASN A 109 26.37 8.39 9.91
N TYR A 110 25.51 8.98 10.74
CA TYR A 110 24.43 9.88 10.36
C TYR A 110 24.74 11.26 10.93
N GLU A 111 24.99 12.22 10.05
CA GLU A 111 25.23 13.61 10.44
C GLU A 111 24.01 14.47 10.09
N PHE A 112 23.67 15.43 10.97
CA PHE A 112 22.54 16.33 10.83
C PHE A 112 23.03 17.77 11.05
N GLY A 113 23.69 18.31 10.03
CA GLY A 113 24.49 19.54 10.16
C GLY A 113 25.65 19.35 11.15
N ASN A 114 26.03 20.43 11.84
CA ASN A 114 27.08 20.40 12.87
C ASN A 114 26.55 20.06 14.27
N SER A 115 25.23 20.12 14.49
CA SER A 115 24.65 20.13 15.84
C SER A 115 24.13 18.78 16.36
N PHE A 116 23.93 17.77 15.50
CA PHE A 116 23.60 16.41 15.96
C PHE A 116 24.23 15.35 15.06
N LYS A 117 24.84 14.31 15.66
CA LYS A 117 25.44 13.19 14.92
C LYS A 117 25.24 11.88 15.67
N LEU A 118 24.97 10.81 14.92
CA LEU A 118 24.90 9.42 15.40
C LEU A 118 25.99 8.62 14.69
N ARG A 119 26.91 8.01 15.44
CA ARG A 119 28.06 7.26 14.91
C ARG A 119 28.20 5.93 15.61
N THR A 120 28.29 4.83 14.86
CA THR A 120 28.71 3.55 15.42
C THR A 120 30.22 3.40 15.26
N GLU A 121 30.94 3.27 16.35
CA GLU A 121 32.33 2.80 16.35
C GLU A 121 32.41 1.32 16.72
N SER A 122 33.51 0.66 16.39
CA SER A 122 33.74 -0.73 16.75
C SER A 122 35.20 -0.99 17.05
N VAL A 123 35.48 -1.49 18.25
CA VAL A 123 36.83 -1.78 18.76
C VAL A 123 36.82 -3.21 19.29
N SER A 124 37.79 -4.03 18.85
CA SER A 124 38.01 -5.39 19.37
C SER A 124 36.77 -6.30 19.50
N LYS A 125 35.83 -6.21 18.53
CA LYS A 125 34.55 -6.94 18.41
C LYS A 125 33.35 -6.39 19.20
N GLU A 126 33.51 -5.30 19.94
CA GLU A 126 32.40 -4.58 20.56
C GLU A 126 32.07 -3.33 19.76
N SER A 127 30.78 -2.97 19.70
CA SER A 127 30.28 -1.80 18.97
C SER A 127 29.62 -0.81 19.93
N CYS A 128 29.97 0.46 19.81
CA CYS A 128 29.38 1.54 20.60
C CYS A 128 28.64 2.53 19.69
N LEU A 129 27.48 3.01 20.15
CA LEU A 129 26.82 4.18 19.58
C LEU A 129 27.27 5.45 20.30
N LEU A 130 27.91 6.35 19.55
CA LEU A 130 28.22 7.72 19.93
C LEU A 130 27.12 8.65 19.43
N VAL A 131 26.59 9.48 20.34
CA VAL A 131 25.58 10.50 20.07
C VAL A 131 26.16 11.86 20.41
N TYR A 132 26.30 12.72 19.42
CA TYR A 132 26.83 14.08 19.56
C TYR A 132 25.69 15.08 19.58
N PHE A 133 25.73 16.03 20.52
CA PHE A 133 24.91 17.24 20.52
C PHE A 133 25.87 18.43 20.59
N SER A 134 25.86 19.31 19.58
CA SER A 134 26.93 20.30 19.31
C SER A 134 28.32 19.67 19.10
N SER A 135 29.38 20.49 19.07
CA SER A 135 30.77 20.02 18.99
C SER A 135 31.30 19.43 20.31
N ASP A 136 30.68 19.81 21.44
CA ASP A 136 31.31 19.68 22.76
C ASP A 136 30.59 18.67 23.68
N GLU A 137 29.37 18.21 23.35
CA GLU A 137 28.65 17.18 24.12
C GLU A 137 28.62 15.84 23.37
N VAL A 138 29.15 14.79 24.00
CA VAL A 138 29.20 13.42 23.44
C VAL A 138 28.70 12.41 24.46
N PHE A 139 27.72 11.61 24.06
CA PHE A 139 27.16 10.51 24.86
C PHE A 139 27.45 9.17 24.20
N ASN A 140 27.69 8.13 25.00
CA ASN A 140 28.08 6.81 24.50
C ASN A 140 27.33 5.67 25.18
N THR A 141 27.32 4.49 24.54
CA THR A 141 26.79 3.23 25.09
C THR A 141 27.87 2.41 25.84
N GLY A 142 28.97 3.04 26.27
CA GLY A 142 30.28 2.47 26.69
C GLY A 142 31.44 3.06 25.87
N TRP A 143 32.73 2.94 26.16
CA TRP A 143 33.48 2.37 27.30
C TRP A 143 33.86 3.47 28.34
N PRO A 144 34.52 3.12 29.48
CA PRO A 144 34.98 4.11 30.47
C PRO A 144 36.17 4.97 29.97
N ASP A 145 36.05 6.28 30.19
CA ASP A 145 37.03 7.39 30.40
C ASP A 145 38.44 7.43 29.75
N GLU A 146 39.05 6.35 29.23
CA GLU A 146 40.49 6.35 28.83
C GLU A 146 40.78 6.39 27.32
N CYS A 147 39.83 6.06 26.44
CA CYS A 147 40.10 5.99 24.99
C CYS A 147 39.94 7.34 24.25
N TYR A 148 39.22 8.30 24.82
CA TYR A 148 39.05 9.64 24.29
C TYR A 148 38.97 10.62 25.47
N ASN A 149 39.57 11.81 25.34
CA ASN A 149 39.44 12.90 26.31
C ASN A 149 38.03 13.52 26.27
N ILE A 150 37.00 12.73 26.58
CA ILE A 150 35.63 13.18 26.71
C ILE A 150 35.52 13.84 28.09
N THR A 151 35.33 15.16 28.11
CA THR A 151 35.04 15.91 29.33
C THR A 151 33.80 15.34 30.01
N LYS A 152 33.90 15.02 31.31
CA LYS A 152 32.81 14.44 32.10
C LYS A 152 31.54 15.28 32.05
N GLY A 153 30.58 14.83 31.24
CA GLY A 153 29.15 15.04 31.47
C GLY A 153 28.58 13.78 32.14
N ASP A 154 28.00 13.92 33.33
CA ASP A 154 27.53 12.83 34.21
C ASP A 154 26.28 12.05 33.70
N ALA A 155 26.13 11.88 32.38
CA ALA A 155 24.90 11.36 31.77
C ALA A 155 25.15 10.29 30.69
N GLY A 156 25.41 9.05 31.10
CA GLY A 156 25.49 7.92 30.15
C GLY A 156 24.21 7.76 29.32
N PHE A 157 24.34 7.29 28.07
CA PHE A 157 23.18 6.96 27.23
C PHE A 157 22.37 5.81 27.84
N LYS A 158 21.04 5.82 27.70
CA LYS A 158 20.14 4.77 28.17
C LYS A 158 19.47 4.00 27.04
N ASP A 159 18.88 4.69 26.05
CA ASP A 159 18.09 4.09 24.98
C ASP A 159 17.94 5.09 23.80
N LEU A 160 17.65 4.57 22.60
CA LEU A 160 17.30 5.37 21.41
C LEU A 160 16.00 4.84 20.80
N GLU A 161 15.07 5.76 20.55
CA GLU A 161 13.85 5.50 19.80
C GLU A 161 13.78 6.33 18.53
N LEU A 162 13.27 5.72 17.46
CA LEU A 162 12.98 6.37 16.19
C LEU A 162 11.48 6.30 15.95
N PHE A 163 10.84 7.46 15.83
CA PHE A 163 9.42 7.59 15.53
C PHE A 163 9.23 8.15 14.12
N ARG A 164 8.22 7.68 13.40
CA ARG A 164 7.64 8.43 12.27
C ARG A 164 6.73 9.53 12.83
N VAL A 165 6.83 10.72 12.27
CA VAL A 165 5.86 11.81 12.47
C VAL A 165 4.83 11.77 11.36
N THR A 166 3.57 11.95 11.72
CA THR A 166 2.44 12.03 10.79
C THR A 166 1.60 13.25 11.16
N GLY A 167 1.12 14.00 10.17
CA GLY A 167 0.23 15.12 10.45
C GLY A 167 -1.11 14.60 10.96
N ILE A 168 -1.73 15.28 11.93
CA ILE A 168 -3.16 15.10 12.20
C ILE A 168 -3.98 15.58 10.99
N GLY A 169 -3.39 16.41 10.11
CA GLY A 169 -3.89 16.63 8.75
C GLY A 169 -3.96 15.35 7.88
N ASP A 170 -3.13 14.34 8.11
CA ASP A 170 -3.12 13.12 7.29
C ASP A 170 -4.22 12.11 7.70
N VAL A 171 -4.82 12.28 8.89
CA VAL A 171 -5.84 11.38 9.43
C VAL A 171 -7.14 12.16 9.65
N LEU A 172 -8.21 11.73 8.99
CA LEU A 172 -9.52 12.36 9.11
C LEU A 172 -10.17 12.03 10.48
N PRO A 173 -10.89 12.98 11.12
CA PRO A 173 -11.48 12.77 12.46
C PRO A 173 -12.50 11.62 12.54
N SER A 174 -13.19 11.38 11.44
CA SER A 174 -14.10 10.24 11.23
C SER A 174 -13.74 9.56 9.91
N PRO A 175 -14.00 8.25 9.76
CA PRO A 175 -13.80 7.60 8.48
C PRO A 175 -14.80 8.15 7.44
N TRP A 176 -14.44 8.13 6.15
CA TRP A 176 -15.37 8.52 5.07
C TRP A 176 -16.17 7.35 4.49
N ARG A 177 -15.88 6.11 4.94
CA ARG A 177 -16.72 4.93 4.78
C ARG A 177 -16.60 4.09 6.05
N GLU A 178 -17.72 3.67 6.61
CA GLU A 178 -17.75 2.83 7.80
C GLU A 178 -17.44 1.37 7.44
N VAL A 179 -16.56 0.74 8.23
CA VAL A 179 -16.23 -0.68 8.13
C VAL A 179 -16.06 -1.27 9.53
N SER A 180 -16.73 -2.39 9.78
CA SER A 180 -16.57 -3.17 11.01
C SER A 180 -15.36 -4.10 10.87
N TRP A 181 -14.25 -3.72 11.50
CA TRP A 181 -12.99 -4.49 11.49
C TRP A 181 -13.01 -5.61 12.53
N THR A 182 -13.85 -6.64 12.31
CA THR A 182 -14.02 -7.76 13.25
C THR A 182 -14.01 -9.12 12.57
N GLU A 183 -13.59 -10.14 13.30
CA GLU A 183 -13.61 -11.54 12.85
C GLU A 183 -15.00 -12.01 12.40
N ARG A 184 -16.04 -11.52 13.07
CA ARG A 184 -17.43 -11.77 12.66
C ARG A 184 -17.71 -11.20 11.27
N THR A 185 -17.37 -9.93 11.04
CA THR A 185 -17.55 -9.29 9.73
C THR A 185 -16.72 -9.97 8.62
N ARG A 186 -15.53 -10.49 8.96
CA ARG A 186 -14.74 -11.32 8.04
C ARG A 186 -15.48 -12.59 7.61
N GLU A 187 -15.98 -13.37 8.57
CA GLU A 187 -16.71 -14.60 8.22
C GLU A 187 -18.08 -14.31 7.61
N ASP A 188 -18.80 -13.26 8.03
CA ASP A 188 -20.08 -12.84 7.43
C ASP A 188 -19.91 -12.56 5.92
N PHE A 189 -18.90 -11.78 5.52
CA PHE A 189 -18.59 -11.55 4.10
C PHE A 189 -18.11 -12.81 3.38
N ARG A 190 -17.32 -13.66 4.05
CA ARG A 190 -16.81 -14.91 3.47
C ARG A 190 -17.94 -15.92 3.22
N GLU A 191 -18.87 -16.06 4.16
CA GLU A 191 -20.05 -16.91 4.01
C GLU A 191 -21.00 -16.35 2.95
N SER A 192 -21.25 -15.04 2.95
CA SER A 192 -21.99 -14.35 1.88
C SER A 192 -21.40 -14.70 0.50
N PHE A 193 -20.07 -14.64 0.33
CA PHE A 193 -19.42 -15.00 -0.93
C PHE A 193 -19.50 -16.50 -1.26
N VAL A 194 -19.40 -17.40 -0.27
CA VAL A 194 -19.50 -18.86 -0.49
C VAL A 194 -20.92 -19.29 -0.86
N PHE A 195 -21.95 -18.67 -0.26
CA PHE A 195 -23.35 -19.05 -0.41
C PHE A 195 -24.12 -18.22 -1.44
N HIS A 196 -23.59 -17.07 -1.89
CA HIS A 196 -24.18 -16.31 -2.99
C HIS A 196 -24.34 -17.22 -4.23
N LYS A 197 -25.48 -17.06 -4.89
CA LYS A 197 -25.84 -17.75 -6.14
C LYS A 197 -26.35 -16.70 -7.10
N VAL A 198 -25.97 -16.84 -8.36
CA VAL A 198 -26.53 -16.05 -9.45
C VAL A 198 -28.01 -16.39 -9.60
N PHE A 199 -28.86 -15.38 -9.76
CA PHE A 199 -30.32 -15.56 -9.89
C PHE A 199 -30.70 -16.32 -11.18
N ILE A 200 -29.95 -16.12 -12.27
CA ILE A 200 -30.21 -16.73 -13.58
C ILE A 200 -29.84 -18.23 -13.57
N GLU A 201 -30.85 -19.10 -13.68
CA GLU A 201 -30.69 -20.57 -13.64
C GLU A 201 -29.68 -21.14 -14.64
N SER A 202 -29.50 -20.49 -15.80
CA SER A 202 -28.54 -20.93 -16.83
C SER A 202 -27.09 -20.51 -16.57
N LEU A 203 -26.83 -19.73 -15.51
CA LEU A 203 -25.56 -19.06 -15.23
C LEU A 203 -24.96 -19.49 -13.88
N ASN A 204 -24.26 -20.62 -13.88
CA ASN A 204 -23.62 -21.15 -12.66
C ASN A 204 -22.42 -20.31 -12.14
N SER A 205 -21.88 -19.39 -12.94
CA SER A 205 -20.75 -18.55 -12.54
C SER A 205 -20.70 -17.25 -13.35
N VAL A 206 -20.53 -16.13 -12.64
CA VAL A 206 -20.25 -14.81 -13.21
C VAL A 206 -18.75 -14.65 -13.50
N ARG A 207 -18.43 -14.00 -14.62
CA ARG A 207 -17.05 -13.77 -15.09
C ARG A 207 -16.69 -12.30 -14.94
N VAL A 208 -15.58 -12.00 -14.26
CA VAL A 208 -15.16 -10.62 -13.93
C VAL A 208 -13.79 -10.35 -14.53
N LEU A 209 -13.68 -9.35 -15.41
CA LEU A 209 -12.45 -9.06 -16.16
C LEU A 209 -11.58 -8.02 -15.45
N LEU A 210 -10.30 -8.32 -15.24
CA LEU A 210 -9.33 -7.38 -14.66
C LEU A 210 -8.54 -6.65 -15.76
N LEU A 211 -8.80 -5.35 -15.93
CA LEU A 211 -8.07 -4.46 -16.84
C LEU A 211 -7.15 -3.50 -16.06
N GLY A 212 -6.10 -2.99 -16.71
CA GLY A 212 -5.19 -2.02 -16.10
C GLY A 212 -3.74 -2.17 -16.54
N PRO A 213 -2.85 -1.23 -16.18
CA PRO A 213 -1.46 -1.17 -16.65
C PRO A 213 -0.56 -2.28 -16.08
N THR A 214 0.66 -2.40 -16.59
CA THR A 214 1.65 -3.37 -16.08
C THR A 214 2.04 -2.99 -14.63
N GLY A 215 2.10 -3.99 -13.74
CA GLY A 215 2.40 -3.77 -12.32
C GLY A 215 1.25 -3.24 -11.45
N SER A 216 0.04 -3.00 -12.01
CA SER A 216 -1.13 -2.55 -11.23
C SER A 216 -1.66 -3.53 -10.17
N GLY A 217 -1.17 -4.76 -10.11
CA GLY A 217 -1.56 -5.74 -9.10
C GLY A 217 -2.72 -6.67 -9.47
N LYS A 218 -3.15 -6.75 -10.74
CA LYS A 218 -4.21 -7.66 -11.21
C LYS A 218 -4.05 -9.10 -10.70
N SER A 219 -2.93 -9.75 -11.03
CA SER A 219 -2.65 -11.14 -10.62
C SER A 219 -2.46 -11.27 -9.11
N SER A 220 -1.93 -10.24 -8.46
CA SER A 220 -1.81 -10.18 -7.00
C SER A 220 -3.19 -10.16 -6.34
N PHE A 221 -4.17 -9.45 -6.89
CA PHE A 221 -5.56 -9.45 -6.40
C PHE A 221 -6.21 -10.83 -6.56
N VAL A 222 -6.08 -11.48 -7.71
CA VAL A 222 -6.59 -12.85 -7.93
C VAL A 222 -5.98 -13.85 -6.93
N ASN A 223 -4.68 -13.75 -6.65
CA ASN A 223 -4.03 -14.56 -5.63
C ASN A 223 -4.44 -14.16 -4.20
N SER A 224 -4.74 -12.88 -3.96
CA SER A 224 -5.20 -12.39 -2.66
C SER A 224 -6.58 -12.96 -2.32
N VAL A 225 -7.55 -12.87 -3.23
CA VAL A 225 -8.87 -13.50 -3.08
C VAL A 225 -8.74 -15.01 -2.80
N ARG A 226 -7.86 -15.72 -3.51
CA ARG A 226 -7.58 -17.14 -3.23
C ARG A 226 -6.98 -17.37 -1.84
N SER A 227 -6.10 -16.49 -1.38
CA SER A 227 -5.46 -16.58 -0.07
C SER A 227 -6.47 -16.43 1.06
N VAL A 228 -7.40 -15.46 0.95
CA VAL A 228 -8.54 -15.31 1.88
C VAL A 228 -9.36 -16.60 1.93
N MET A 229 -9.80 -17.11 0.77
CA MET A 229 -10.64 -18.31 0.72
C MET A 229 -9.95 -19.56 1.27
N PHE A 230 -8.63 -19.66 1.14
CA PHE A 230 -7.85 -20.79 1.62
C PHE A 230 -7.30 -20.59 3.06
N LYS A 231 -7.57 -19.44 3.69
CA LYS A 231 -7.07 -19.01 5.01
C LYS A 231 -5.55 -19.18 5.17
N ARG A 232 -4.79 -18.90 4.10
CA ARG A 232 -3.32 -18.97 4.05
C ARG A 232 -2.80 -18.28 2.77
N THR A 233 -1.56 -17.79 2.77
CA THR A 233 -0.95 -17.25 1.55
C THR A 233 -0.82 -18.32 0.46
N THR A 234 -1.25 -17.99 -0.77
CA THR A 234 -1.09 -18.87 -1.93
C THR A 234 0.17 -18.55 -2.73
N HIS A 235 1.18 -19.41 -2.63
CA HIS A 235 2.36 -19.40 -3.50
C HIS A 235 2.04 -19.93 -4.91
N MET A 236 1.16 -19.24 -5.63
CA MET A 236 1.01 -19.43 -7.08
C MET A 236 2.10 -18.63 -7.80
N PRO A 237 2.60 -19.09 -8.96
CA PRO A 237 3.58 -18.33 -9.74
C PRO A 237 3.05 -16.92 -10.05
N ALA A 238 3.77 -15.90 -9.58
CA ALA A 238 3.51 -14.54 -9.97
C ALA A 238 3.93 -14.38 -11.44
N SER A 239 2.97 -14.36 -12.37
CA SER A 239 3.20 -14.14 -13.80
C SER A 239 3.61 -12.68 -14.14
N GLY A 240 4.57 -12.13 -13.38
CA GLY A 240 4.96 -10.72 -13.46
C GLY A 240 6.29 -10.34 -12.78
N ALA A 241 7.02 -11.28 -12.17
CA ALA A 241 8.34 -11.02 -11.59
C ALA A 241 9.46 -11.55 -12.50
N GLY A 242 10.06 -10.67 -13.32
CA GLY A 242 11.34 -10.94 -13.98
C GLY A 242 11.28 -11.57 -15.39
N ALA A 243 10.71 -10.86 -16.38
CA ALA A 243 11.33 -10.62 -17.70
C ALA A 243 10.30 -9.96 -18.66
N PRO A 244 10.74 -9.12 -19.63
CA PRO A 244 9.88 -8.72 -20.74
C PRO A 244 9.61 -9.94 -21.63
N GLY A 245 8.37 -10.46 -21.64
CA GLY A 245 7.93 -11.49 -22.58
C GLY A 245 7.11 -12.67 -22.02
N HIS A 246 6.92 -12.80 -20.70
CA HIS A 246 6.19 -13.94 -20.13
C HIS A 246 4.66 -13.90 -20.36
N PHE A 247 4.24 -14.47 -21.51
CA PHE A 247 2.93 -15.04 -21.86
C PHE A 247 1.66 -14.45 -21.20
N LYS A 248 1.08 -13.45 -21.86
CA LYS A 248 -0.17 -12.78 -21.45
C LYS A 248 -1.40 -13.37 -22.17
N LYS A 249 -1.79 -14.59 -21.81
CA LYS A 249 -3.01 -15.24 -22.32
C LYS A 249 -4.26 -14.74 -21.60
N LEU A 250 -5.44 -14.83 -22.23
CA LEU A 250 -6.72 -14.82 -21.51
C LEU A 250 -6.73 -16.02 -20.55
N LYS A 251 -6.90 -15.76 -19.25
CA LYS A 251 -6.81 -16.76 -18.20
C LYS A 251 -7.95 -16.60 -17.20
N SER A 252 -8.85 -17.57 -17.14
CA SER A 252 -9.97 -17.62 -16.22
C SER A 252 -9.61 -18.37 -14.93
N SER A 253 -9.78 -17.70 -13.80
CA SER A 253 -9.47 -18.18 -12.45
C SER A 253 -10.75 -18.38 -11.65
N ILE A 254 -11.29 -19.60 -11.67
CA ILE A 254 -12.40 -20.01 -10.79
C ILE A 254 -11.95 -19.89 -9.33
N ILE A 255 -12.73 -19.20 -8.50
CA ILE A 255 -12.53 -19.12 -7.06
C ILE A 255 -13.30 -20.25 -6.36
N ARG A 256 -12.73 -20.83 -5.31
CA ARG A 256 -13.28 -21.98 -4.58
C ARG A 256 -13.45 -21.62 -3.10
N ALA A 257 -14.47 -22.16 -2.44
CA ALA A 257 -14.83 -21.88 -1.05
C ALA A 257 -13.75 -22.25 0.00
N GLY A 258 -12.76 -23.05 -0.42
CA GLY A 258 -11.61 -23.48 0.35
C GLY A 258 -10.68 -24.36 -0.51
N ARG A 259 -9.53 -24.78 0.02
CA ARG A 259 -8.62 -25.70 -0.69
C ARG A 259 -9.31 -27.05 -0.90
N GLY A 260 -9.64 -27.37 -2.15
CA GLY A 260 -10.42 -28.57 -2.50
C GLY A 260 -11.94 -28.44 -2.31
N GLY A 261 -12.43 -27.35 -1.69
CA GLY A 261 -13.86 -27.06 -1.55
C GLY A 261 -14.56 -26.81 -2.89
N SER A 262 -15.88 -26.62 -2.88
CA SER A 262 -16.66 -26.33 -4.09
C SER A 262 -16.19 -25.06 -4.83
N PRO A 263 -16.40 -24.97 -6.15
CA PRO A 263 -16.41 -23.69 -6.86
C PRO A 263 -17.43 -22.72 -6.23
N THR A 264 -17.06 -21.44 -6.18
CA THR A 264 -18.00 -20.33 -5.95
C THR A 264 -18.61 -19.88 -7.28
N SER A 265 -19.58 -18.95 -7.27
CA SER A 265 -20.07 -18.32 -8.50
C SER A 265 -19.01 -17.46 -9.21
N LEU A 266 -17.89 -17.10 -8.58
CA LEU A 266 -16.97 -16.11 -9.12
C LEU A 266 -15.81 -16.72 -9.93
N THR A 267 -15.69 -16.27 -11.19
CA THR A 267 -14.53 -16.49 -12.04
C THR A 267 -13.83 -15.17 -12.36
N LEU A 268 -12.58 -15.03 -11.92
CA LEU A 268 -11.76 -13.84 -12.22
C LEU A 268 -10.96 -14.07 -13.53
N CYS A 269 -11.16 -13.22 -14.53
CA CYS A 269 -10.50 -13.30 -15.83
C CYS A 269 -9.34 -12.29 -15.92
N GLU A 270 -8.13 -12.80 -16.17
CA GLU A 270 -6.92 -12.00 -16.39
C GLU A 270 -6.60 -11.93 -17.89
N VAL A 271 -6.10 -10.78 -18.35
CA VAL A 271 -5.65 -10.53 -19.73
C VAL A 271 -4.32 -9.78 -19.76
N MET A 272 -3.78 -9.59 -20.97
CA MET A 272 -2.68 -8.67 -21.24
C MET A 272 -2.94 -7.32 -20.58
N ALA A 273 -1.93 -6.78 -19.89
CA ALA A 273 -2.01 -5.43 -19.36
C ALA A 273 -2.26 -4.42 -20.48
N LEU A 274 -3.06 -3.40 -20.17
CA LEU A 274 -3.07 -2.15 -20.92
C LEU A 274 -1.63 -1.59 -20.89
N GLY A 275 -1.19 -0.95 -21.96
CA GLY A 275 0.14 -0.34 -22.01
C GLY A 275 0.09 1.12 -22.39
N GLU A 276 1.26 1.65 -22.70
CA GLU A 276 1.55 3.08 -22.84
C GLU A 276 1.65 3.34 -24.36
N GLY A 277 0.59 3.90 -24.95
CA GLY A 277 0.46 4.12 -26.40
C GLY A 277 -0.15 2.95 -27.20
N GLU A 278 -0.50 3.20 -28.47
CA GLU A 278 -1.27 2.27 -29.32
C GLU A 278 -0.53 0.97 -29.68
N SER A 279 0.81 0.98 -29.69
CA SER A 279 1.65 -0.16 -30.08
C SER A 279 2.12 -1.04 -28.92
N ALA A 280 1.68 -0.77 -27.69
CA ALA A 280 2.08 -1.52 -26.50
C ALA A 280 0.88 -1.86 -25.62
N GLY A 281 0.53 -3.14 -25.52
CA GLY A 281 -0.52 -3.61 -24.60
C GLY A 281 -1.67 -4.33 -25.28
N LEU A 282 -2.77 -4.50 -24.54
CA LEU A 282 -4.03 -5.04 -25.03
C LEU A 282 -4.78 -3.95 -25.81
N SER A 283 -5.19 -4.22 -27.05
CA SER A 283 -5.99 -3.24 -27.82
C SER A 283 -7.40 -3.09 -27.24
N VAL A 284 -8.03 -1.94 -27.48
CA VAL A 284 -9.43 -1.72 -27.08
C VAL A 284 -10.38 -2.67 -27.81
N SER A 285 -10.06 -3.08 -29.05
CA SER A 285 -10.84 -4.08 -29.78
C SER A 285 -10.78 -5.45 -29.11
N ASP A 286 -9.59 -5.88 -28.68
CA ASP A 286 -9.41 -7.15 -27.97
C ASP A 286 -10.14 -7.16 -26.63
N ALA A 287 -10.00 -6.10 -25.85
CA ALA A 287 -10.69 -5.97 -24.56
C ALA A 287 -12.20 -6.10 -24.72
N LEU A 288 -12.80 -5.44 -25.72
CA LEU A 288 -14.23 -5.53 -26.01
C LEU A 288 -14.63 -6.91 -26.56
N ALA A 289 -13.77 -7.56 -27.35
CA ALA A 289 -14.00 -8.93 -27.80
C ALA A 289 -13.99 -9.93 -26.62
N VAL A 290 -13.14 -9.71 -25.60
CA VAL A 290 -13.17 -10.47 -24.34
C VAL A 290 -14.45 -10.18 -23.56
N VAL A 291 -14.84 -8.90 -23.40
CA VAL A 291 -16.07 -8.50 -22.68
C VAL A 291 -17.31 -9.16 -23.29
N LYS A 292 -17.40 -9.14 -24.62
CA LYS A 292 -18.49 -9.80 -25.38
C LYS A 292 -18.39 -11.33 -25.39
N GLY A 293 -17.33 -11.95 -24.88
CA GLY A 293 -17.19 -13.41 -24.79
C GLY A 293 -16.74 -14.11 -26.08
N HIS A 294 -16.31 -13.36 -27.10
CA HIS A 294 -15.85 -13.91 -28.38
C HIS A 294 -14.48 -14.61 -28.30
N VAL A 295 -13.61 -14.16 -27.38
CA VAL A 295 -12.22 -14.63 -27.27
C VAL A 295 -12.14 -15.96 -26.51
N PRO A 296 -11.48 -17.01 -27.05
CA PRO A 296 -11.35 -18.29 -26.37
C PRO A 296 -10.35 -18.24 -25.21
N GLU A 297 -10.59 -19.09 -24.20
CA GLU A 297 -9.69 -19.31 -23.07
C GLU A 297 -8.29 -19.73 -23.56
N GLY A 298 -7.24 -19.14 -22.98
CA GLY A 298 -5.86 -19.42 -23.37
C GLY A 298 -5.38 -18.74 -24.66
N TYR A 299 -6.19 -17.87 -25.27
CA TYR A 299 -5.78 -17.03 -26.41
C TYR A 299 -4.63 -16.08 -26.01
N SER A 300 -3.58 -16.02 -26.84
CA SER A 300 -2.46 -15.10 -26.68
C SER A 300 -2.70 -13.84 -27.51
N PHE A 301 -2.86 -12.68 -26.85
CA PHE A 301 -3.01 -11.39 -27.53
C PHE A 301 -1.71 -10.97 -28.23
N GLN A 302 -1.84 -10.31 -29.38
CA GLN A 302 -0.75 -9.71 -30.15
C GLN A 302 -1.05 -8.22 -30.34
N SER A 303 -0.06 -7.34 -30.18
CA SER A 303 -0.23 -5.89 -30.34
C SER A 303 -0.70 -5.51 -31.75
N ASP A 304 -0.18 -6.21 -32.75
CA ASP A 304 -0.27 -5.79 -34.14
C ASP A 304 -1.48 -6.40 -34.88
N THR A 305 -2.12 -7.41 -34.28
CA THR A 305 -3.24 -8.14 -34.89
C THR A 305 -4.35 -8.40 -33.86
N PRO A 306 -5.35 -7.50 -33.78
CA PRO A 306 -6.50 -7.70 -32.90
C PRO A 306 -7.30 -8.96 -33.25
N CYS A 307 -7.86 -9.58 -32.22
CA CYS A 307 -8.73 -10.75 -32.33
C CYS A 307 -9.98 -10.43 -33.16
N ASN A 308 -10.28 -11.33 -34.08
CA ASN A 308 -11.31 -11.19 -35.10
C ASN A 308 -11.92 -12.58 -35.44
N SER A 309 -12.94 -12.61 -36.30
CA SER A 309 -13.67 -13.83 -36.66
C SER A 309 -12.85 -14.95 -37.31
N GLN A 310 -11.64 -14.67 -37.81
CA GLN A 310 -10.70 -15.69 -38.31
C GLN A 310 -9.77 -16.25 -37.22
N THR A 311 -9.84 -15.72 -36.00
CA THR A 311 -9.03 -16.22 -34.88
C THR A 311 -9.44 -17.65 -34.52
N SER A 312 -8.46 -18.54 -34.39
CA SER A 312 -8.73 -19.94 -34.01
C SER A 312 -9.47 -20.03 -32.68
N GLY A 313 -10.65 -20.65 -32.68
CA GLY A 313 -11.52 -20.77 -31.51
C GLY A 313 -12.40 -19.54 -31.22
N TYR A 314 -12.43 -18.52 -32.10
CA TYR A 314 -13.33 -17.38 -31.96
C TYR A 314 -14.80 -17.81 -31.91
N ARG A 315 -15.55 -17.29 -30.93
CA ARG A 315 -16.98 -17.58 -30.77
C ARG A 315 -17.79 -16.51 -31.49
N ALA A 316 -18.37 -16.88 -32.62
CA ALA A 316 -19.20 -15.97 -33.42
C ALA A 316 -20.43 -15.47 -32.63
N ASP A 317 -21.13 -16.38 -31.95
CA ASP A 317 -22.30 -16.08 -31.12
C ASP A 317 -22.08 -16.54 -29.66
N PRO A 318 -21.61 -15.65 -28.77
CA PRO A 318 -21.34 -15.96 -27.36
C PRO A 318 -22.59 -15.79 -26.49
N GLY A 319 -22.98 -16.88 -25.81
CA GLY A 319 -24.07 -16.88 -24.83
C GLY A 319 -23.70 -16.17 -23.52
N ILE A 320 -24.68 -15.95 -22.64
CA ILE A 320 -24.51 -15.18 -21.39
C ILE A 320 -23.31 -15.65 -20.54
N LYS A 321 -23.19 -16.96 -20.30
CA LYS A 321 -22.07 -17.61 -19.58
C LYS A 321 -20.68 -17.32 -20.16
N ASP A 322 -20.61 -16.95 -21.43
CA ASP A 322 -19.37 -16.72 -22.15
C ASP A 322 -18.92 -15.26 -22.05
N ARG A 323 -19.84 -14.33 -21.75
CA ARG A 323 -19.61 -12.88 -21.60
C ARG A 323 -18.94 -12.54 -20.27
N ILE A 324 -18.42 -11.33 -20.17
CA ILE A 324 -17.98 -10.71 -18.92
C ILE A 324 -19.18 -9.99 -18.29
N HIS A 325 -19.33 -10.17 -16.99
CA HIS A 325 -20.45 -9.71 -16.19
C HIS A 325 -20.09 -8.48 -15.34
N CYS A 326 -18.80 -8.22 -15.10
CA CYS A 326 -18.29 -6.97 -14.52
C CYS A 326 -16.85 -6.72 -14.97
N VAL A 327 -16.46 -5.46 -15.14
CA VAL A 327 -15.07 -5.07 -15.44
C VAL A 327 -14.45 -4.33 -14.25
N LEU A 328 -13.23 -4.72 -13.88
CA LEU A 328 -12.44 -4.10 -12.82
C LEU A 328 -11.26 -3.34 -13.42
N PHE A 329 -11.25 -2.01 -13.29
CA PHE A 329 -10.08 -1.19 -13.59
C PHE A 329 -9.13 -1.20 -12.40
N VAL A 330 -8.05 -1.96 -12.50
CA VAL A 330 -7.06 -2.14 -11.44
C VAL A 330 -5.93 -1.12 -11.63
N LEU A 331 -5.79 -0.20 -10.67
CA LEU A 331 -4.85 0.93 -10.71
C LEU A 331 -3.95 0.93 -9.46
N ASP A 332 -2.70 1.37 -9.60
CA ASP A 332 -1.73 1.47 -8.50
C ASP A 332 -1.81 2.86 -7.87
N ALA A 333 -2.15 2.93 -6.57
CA ALA A 333 -2.33 4.18 -5.85
C ALA A 333 -1.07 5.07 -5.79
N ARG A 334 0.11 4.45 -5.90
CA ARG A 334 1.40 5.17 -5.95
C ARG A 334 1.54 5.91 -7.29
N LYS A 335 1.11 5.26 -8.38
CA LYS A 335 1.29 5.70 -9.77
C LYS A 335 0.11 6.44 -10.40
N ILE A 336 -1.05 6.52 -9.74
CA ILE A 336 -2.26 7.17 -10.31
C ILE A 336 -2.05 8.62 -10.77
N THR A 337 -1.09 9.34 -10.16
CA THR A 337 -0.71 10.71 -10.50
C THR A 337 0.43 10.81 -11.53
N THR A 338 1.00 9.68 -11.95
CA THR A 338 2.15 9.59 -12.87
C THR A 338 1.88 8.72 -14.10
N TYR A 339 0.66 8.20 -14.25
CA TYR A 339 0.23 7.55 -15.50
C TYR A 339 0.18 8.57 -16.63
N ASP A 340 0.54 8.13 -17.83
CA ASP A 340 0.48 8.96 -19.02
C ASP A 340 -0.96 9.23 -19.49
N GLY A 341 -1.11 10.24 -20.34
CA GLY A 341 -2.42 10.66 -20.85
C GLY A 341 -3.04 9.70 -21.88
N ASP A 342 -2.26 8.83 -22.52
CA ASP A 342 -2.76 7.90 -23.55
C ASP A 342 -3.33 6.62 -22.93
N LEU A 343 -2.74 6.15 -21.84
CA LEU A 343 -3.33 5.17 -20.94
C LEU A 343 -4.65 5.70 -20.33
N GLN A 344 -4.70 6.98 -19.95
CA GLN A 344 -5.94 7.60 -19.47
C GLN A 344 -7.03 7.64 -20.55
N LYS A 345 -6.70 8.08 -21.76
CA LYS A 345 -7.64 8.05 -22.92
C LYS A 345 -8.12 6.62 -23.21
N THR A 346 -7.21 5.65 -23.18
CA THR A 346 -7.52 4.24 -23.43
C THR A 346 -8.50 3.69 -22.40
N ILE A 347 -8.27 3.96 -21.12
CA ILE A 347 -9.16 3.53 -20.03
C ILE A 347 -10.52 4.22 -20.09
N ARG A 348 -10.58 5.52 -20.41
CA ARG A 348 -11.86 6.23 -20.61
C ARG A 348 -12.63 5.74 -21.83
N MET A 349 -11.94 5.44 -22.94
CA MET A 349 -12.57 4.85 -24.13
C MET A 349 -13.11 3.45 -23.86
N LEU A 350 -12.41 2.65 -23.05
CA LEU A 350 -12.91 1.36 -22.56
C LEU A 350 -14.13 1.56 -21.65
N GLN A 351 -14.05 2.46 -20.67
CA GLN A 351 -15.13 2.73 -19.73
C GLN A 351 -16.43 3.15 -20.43
N ALA A 352 -16.35 4.05 -21.41
CA ALA A 352 -17.51 4.43 -22.22
C ALA A 352 -18.09 3.22 -22.97
N LYS A 353 -17.27 2.52 -23.77
CA LYS A 353 -17.72 1.38 -24.59
C LYS A 353 -18.17 0.14 -23.81
N ILE A 354 -17.82 0.02 -22.54
CA ILE A 354 -18.32 -1.02 -21.63
C ILE A 354 -19.63 -0.57 -20.96
N SER A 355 -19.82 0.73 -20.75
CA SER A 355 -21.11 1.30 -20.33
C SER A 355 -22.16 1.11 -21.43
N ASP A 356 -21.80 1.31 -22.71
CA ASP A 356 -22.65 1.06 -23.89
C ASP A 356 -23.05 -0.43 -24.07
N LEU A 357 -22.54 -1.34 -23.22
CA LEU A 357 -22.86 -2.77 -23.22
C LEU A 357 -23.63 -3.19 -21.96
N ASP A 358 -24.04 -2.23 -21.12
CA ASP A 358 -24.72 -2.46 -19.83
C ASP A 358 -23.96 -3.45 -18.94
N VAL A 359 -22.62 -3.37 -18.93
CA VAL A 359 -21.76 -4.18 -18.06
C VAL A 359 -21.26 -3.30 -16.90
N PRO A 360 -21.49 -3.68 -15.63
CA PRO A 360 -21.07 -2.91 -14.47
C PRO A 360 -19.55 -2.81 -14.37
N GLN A 361 -19.09 -1.70 -13.80
CA GLN A 361 -17.68 -1.33 -13.75
C GLN A 361 -17.30 -0.82 -12.37
N ILE A 362 -16.16 -1.27 -11.87
CA ILE A 362 -15.60 -0.89 -10.55
C ILE A 362 -14.10 -0.59 -10.71
N VAL A 363 -13.58 0.36 -9.94
CA VAL A 363 -12.15 0.70 -9.91
C VAL A 363 -11.53 0.11 -8.65
N LEU A 364 -10.57 -0.81 -8.80
CA LEU A 364 -9.75 -1.32 -7.70
C LEU A 364 -8.47 -0.50 -7.58
N LEU A 365 -8.31 0.21 -6.47
CA LEU A 365 -7.11 0.96 -6.16
C LEU A 365 -6.18 0.12 -5.26
N THR A 366 -5.09 -0.39 -5.82
CA THR A 366 -4.14 -1.29 -5.15
C THR A 366 -2.95 -0.54 -4.53
N HIS A 367 -2.21 -1.21 -3.63
CA HIS A 367 -1.03 -0.66 -2.94
C HIS A 367 -1.35 0.53 -2.00
N VAL A 368 -2.58 0.60 -1.49
CA VAL A 368 -3.03 1.65 -0.56
C VAL A 368 -2.32 1.58 0.79
N ASP A 369 -1.82 0.41 1.18
CA ASP A 369 -0.93 0.17 2.30
C ASP A 369 0.36 1.01 2.24
N GLN A 370 0.84 1.33 1.03
CA GLN A 370 2.03 2.17 0.82
C GLN A 370 1.72 3.67 0.83
N LEU A 371 0.44 4.03 0.92
CA LEU A 371 -0.04 5.39 1.20
C LEU A 371 -0.50 5.56 2.65
N CYS A 372 -0.92 4.47 3.30
CA CYS A 372 -1.29 4.47 4.70
C CYS A 372 -0.07 4.78 5.59
N HIS A 373 -0.30 5.62 6.60
CA HIS A 373 0.74 5.96 7.56
C HIS A 373 0.95 4.87 8.63
N ALA A 374 -0.05 4.00 8.80
CA ALA A 374 -0.03 2.82 9.64
C ALA A 374 0.05 1.55 8.77
N GLU A 375 0.77 0.54 9.25
CA GLU A 375 0.87 -0.80 8.62
C GLU A 375 -0.47 -1.55 8.57
N ASP A 376 -1.42 -1.14 9.40
CA ASP A 376 -2.74 -1.73 9.57
C ASP A 376 -3.78 -1.14 8.60
N VAL A 377 -4.40 -2.02 7.82
CA VAL A 377 -5.41 -1.72 6.80
C VAL A 377 -6.64 -1.02 7.38
N LYS A 378 -6.96 -1.16 8.68
CA LYS A 378 -8.16 -0.56 9.27
C LYS A 378 -8.24 0.97 9.14
N TYR A 379 -7.10 1.63 8.99
CA TYR A 379 -7.02 3.08 8.82
C TYR A 379 -7.22 3.56 7.37
N VAL A 380 -7.43 2.64 6.42
CA VAL A 380 -7.58 2.95 4.99
C VAL A 380 -8.66 3.98 4.70
N TYR A 381 -9.77 3.98 5.47
CA TYR A 381 -10.87 4.93 5.35
C TYR A 381 -10.76 6.15 6.29
N THR A 382 -9.63 6.31 6.98
CA THR A 382 -9.26 7.53 7.73
C THR A 382 -8.06 8.27 7.13
N SER A 383 -7.27 7.63 6.25
CA SER A 383 -6.11 8.24 5.60
C SER A 383 -6.49 9.27 4.52
N ARG A 384 -6.22 10.56 4.73
CA ARG A 384 -6.46 11.61 3.73
C ARG A 384 -5.72 11.32 2.42
N ALA A 385 -4.49 10.82 2.50
CA ALA A 385 -3.69 10.41 1.34
C ALA A 385 -4.37 9.33 0.50
N VAL A 386 -5.05 8.35 1.12
CA VAL A 386 -5.84 7.34 0.38
C VAL A 386 -7.09 7.99 -0.22
N LYS A 387 -7.81 8.85 0.52
CA LYS A 387 -9.00 9.55 0.02
C LYS A 387 -8.70 10.34 -1.25
N ASP A 388 -7.63 11.13 -1.25
CA ASP A 388 -7.22 11.97 -2.37
C ASP A 388 -6.79 11.13 -3.59
N LYS A 389 -6.15 9.98 -3.34
CA LYS A 389 -5.73 9.05 -4.41
C LYS A 389 -6.91 8.26 -4.98
N MET A 390 -7.93 7.95 -4.17
CA MET A 390 -9.22 7.42 -4.64
C MET A 390 -9.99 8.44 -5.48
N GLN A 391 -10.03 9.71 -5.06
CA GLN A 391 -10.65 10.79 -5.82
C GLN A 391 -9.99 10.95 -7.19
N LYS A 392 -8.64 10.97 -7.23
CA LYS A 392 -7.88 11.01 -8.49
C LYS A 392 -8.08 9.76 -9.36
N ALA A 393 -8.29 8.58 -8.77
CA ALA A 393 -8.64 7.38 -9.52
C ALA A 393 -10.05 7.46 -10.14
N ALA A 394 -11.03 8.01 -9.41
CA ALA A 394 -12.38 8.29 -9.89
C ALA A 394 -12.34 9.23 -11.12
N GLU A 395 -11.63 10.35 -10.99
CA GLU A 395 -11.40 11.32 -12.06
C GLU A 395 -10.62 10.72 -13.25
N PHE A 396 -9.62 9.88 -12.98
CA PHE A 396 -8.82 9.25 -14.02
C PHE A 396 -9.68 8.41 -14.97
N VAL A 397 -10.54 7.55 -14.41
CA VAL A 397 -11.44 6.65 -15.15
C VAL A 397 -12.72 7.35 -15.63
N SER A 398 -13.08 8.52 -15.05
CA SER A 398 -14.36 9.23 -15.25
C SER A 398 -15.57 8.51 -14.62
N MET A 399 -15.39 8.04 -13.39
CA MET A 399 -16.40 7.30 -12.63
C MET A 399 -16.68 7.96 -11.27
N PRO A 400 -17.84 7.74 -10.65
CA PRO A 400 -18.13 8.31 -9.33
C PRO A 400 -17.28 7.66 -8.24
N MET A 401 -16.95 8.42 -7.19
CA MET A 401 -16.05 7.96 -6.12
C MET A 401 -16.55 6.69 -5.41
N CYS A 402 -17.87 6.45 -5.35
CA CYS A 402 -18.45 5.23 -4.79
C CYS A 402 -17.99 3.95 -5.50
N HIS A 403 -17.72 3.99 -6.81
CA HIS A 403 -17.24 2.84 -7.58
C HIS A 403 -15.73 2.60 -7.42
N VAL A 404 -15.01 3.43 -6.66
CA VAL A 404 -13.59 3.22 -6.33
C VAL A 404 -13.49 2.49 -5.00
N LEU A 405 -12.83 1.33 -5.00
CA LEU A 405 -12.61 0.49 -3.83
C LEU A 405 -11.09 0.34 -3.58
N PRO A 406 -10.58 0.75 -2.40
CA PRO A 406 -9.19 0.54 -2.03
C PRO A 406 -8.97 -0.92 -1.63
N VAL A 407 -7.85 -1.53 -2.02
CA VAL A 407 -7.48 -2.90 -1.63
C VAL A 407 -5.97 -3.01 -1.36
N LYS A 408 -5.60 -3.75 -0.30
CA LYS A 408 -4.23 -4.22 -0.08
C LYS A 408 -4.16 -5.67 -0.58
N ASN A 409 -3.21 -5.96 -1.46
CA ASN A 409 -2.99 -7.33 -1.95
C ASN A 409 -1.97 -8.02 -1.05
N TYR A 410 -2.16 -9.32 -0.79
CA TYR A 410 -1.12 -10.16 -0.19
C TYR A 410 0.07 -10.27 -1.14
N ALA A 411 1.26 -9.96 -0.63
CA ALA A 411 2.49 -9.90 -1.43
C ALA A 411 3.74 -10.39 -0.68
N VAL A 412 3.85 -10.07 0.62
CA VAL A 412 5.02 -10.40 1.46
C VAL A 412 4.63 -11.22 2.70
N GLU A 413 3.35 -11.26 3.02
CA GLU A 413 2.79 -11.90 4.20
C GLU A 413 2.74 -13.43 4.07
N LEU A 414 3.06 -14.14 5.14
CA LEU A 414 3.01 -15.61 5.20
C LEU A 414 1.62 -16.14 5.57
N ASP A 415 0.85 -15.33 6.31
CA ASP A 415 -0.48 -15.65 6.82
C ASP A 415 -1.49 -14.55 6.42
N THR A 416 -2.78 -14.88 6.48
CA THR A 416 -3.89 -13.93 6.21
C THR A 416 -4.23 -13.10 7.45
N ASP A 417 -4.37 -11.79 7.26
CA ASP A 417 -4.78 -10.80 8.26
C ASP A 417 -6.29 -10.51 8.18
N CYS A 418 -6.93 -10.34 9.34
CA CYS A 418 -8.38 -10.14 9.43
C CYS A 418 -8.84 -8.84 8.74
N ASN A 419 -8.12 -7.73 8.93
CA ASN A 419 -8.49 -6.44 8.35
C ASN A 419 -8.28 -6.44 6.84
N ASN A 420 -7.19 -7.03 6.36
CA ASN A 420 -6.93 -7.18 4.94
C ASN A 420 -7.96 -8.10 4.25
N ASP A 421 -8.31 -9.22 4.88
CA ASP A 421 -9.36 -10.13 4.39
C ASP A 421 -10.70 -9.40 4.25
N ILE A 422 -11.10 -8.60 5.24
CA ILE A 422 -12.33 -7.78 5.19
C ILE A 422 -12.31 -6.82 4.00
N LEU A 423 -11.17 -6.17 3.72
CA LEU A 423 -11.08 -5.22 2.61
C LEU A 423 -11.17 -5.93 1.24
N ILE A 424 -10.52 -7.08 1.09
CA ILE A 424 -10.59 -7.90 -0.13
C ILE A 424 -12.00 -8.47 -0.33
N LEU A 425 -12.63 -9.00 0.72
CA LEU A 425 -13.97 -9.58 0.66
C LEU A 425 -15.05 -8.51 0.44
N SER A 426 -14.93 -7.33 1.05
CA SER A 426 -15.80 -6.19 0.79
C SER A 426 -15.76 -5.76 -0.68
N ALA A 427 -14.56 -5.78 -1.30
CA ALA A 427 -14.43 -5.54 -2.73
C ALA A 427 -15.12 -6.63 -3.58
N VAL A 428 -14.95 -7.91 -3.23
CA VAL A 428 -15.66 -9.02 -3.91
C VAL A 428 -17.18 -8.91 -3.75
N HIS A 429 -17.67 -8.60 -2.55
CA HIS A 429 -19.09 -8.42 -2.25
C HIS A 429 -19.69 -7.28 -3.08
N SER A 430 -19.03 -6.12 -3.14
CA SER A 430 -19.45 -4.98 -3.96
C SER A 430 -19.51 -5.31 -5.46
N VAL A 431 -18.58 -6.16 -5.95
CA VAL A 431 -18.58 -6.65 -7.33
C VAL A 431 -19.75 -7.59 -7.60
N LEU A 432 -20.09 -8.48 -6.67
CA LEU A 432 -21.23 -9.38 -6.84
C LEU A 432 -22.56 -8.62 -6.80
N GLN A 433 -22.72 -7.67 -5.87
CA GLN A 433 -23.90 -6.81 -5.82
C GLN A 433 -24.11 -6.04 -7.13
N ALA A 434 -23.07 -5.38 -7.66
CA ALA A 434 -23.19 -4.65 -8.93
C ALA A 434 -23.56 -5.55 -10.13
N ILE A 435 -23.19 -6.84 -10.08
CA ILE A 435 -23.61 -7.82 -11.09
C ILE A 435 -25.07 -8.21 -10.88
N ASP A 436 -25.46 -8.56 -9.65
CA ASP A 436 -26.83 -8.96 -9.32
C ASP A 436 -27.82 -7.83 -9.67
N ASP A 437 -27.54 -6.59 -9.25
CA ASP A 437 -28.33 -5.39 -9.58
C ASP A 437 -28.54 -5.24 -11.11
N THR A 438 -27.48 -5.44 -11.90
CA THR A 438 -27.55 -5.33 -13.37
C THR A 438 -28.35 -6.48 -14.00
N LEU A 439 -28.19 -7.71 -13.50
CA LEU A 439 -28.88 -8.89 -14.02
C LEU A 439 -30.38 -8.86 -13.69
N ASP A 440 -30.76 -8.33 -12.52
CA ASP A 440 -32.15 -8.15 -12.12
C ASP A 440 -32.86 -7.13 -13.04
N ASP A 441 -32.25 -5.97 -13.30
CA ASP A 441 -32.78 -4.97 -14.25
C ASP A 441 -32.97 -5.56 -15.67
N GLN A 442 -32.00 -6.35 -16.15
CA GLN A 442 -32.10 -7.05 -17.44
C GLN A 442 -33.22 -8.11 -17.45
N CYS A 443 -33.52 -8.75 -16.33
CA CYS A 443 -34.61 -9.72 -16.22
C CYS A 443 -36.00 -9.04 -16.22
N VAL A 444 -36.12 -7.87 -15.59
CA VAL A 444 -37.36 -7.08 -15.64
C VAL A 444 -37.61 -6.53 -17.05
N SER A 445 -36.60 -6.00 -17.73
CA SER A 445 -36.78 -5.48 -19.10
C SER A 445 -37.24 -6.54 -20.11
N SER A 446 -36.74 -7.77 -19.98
CA SER A 446 -37.07 -8.90 -20.87
C SER A 446 -38.38 -9.63 -20.56
N THR A 447 -39.15 -9.18 -19.55
CA THR A 447 -40.51 -9.66 -19.26
C THR A 447 -41.61 -8.65 -19.63
N VAL A 448 -41.24 -7.49 -20.19
CA VAL A 448 -42.17 -6.42 -20.59
C VAL A 448 -42.24 -6.23 -22.12
N GLU A 449 -41.34 -6.89 -22.88
CA GLU A 449 -41.43 -7.10 -24.33
C GLU A 449 -42.18 -8.40 -24.68
#